data_AF-A0A6N9RD22-F1
#
_entry.id   AF-A0A6N9RD22-F1
#
_cell.length_a   1.000
_cell.length_b   1.000
_cell.length_c   1.000
_cell.angle_alpha   90.00
_cell.angle_beta   90.00
_cell.angle_gamma   90.00
#
_symmetry.space_group_name_H-M   'P 1'
#
loop_
_entity.id
_entity.type
_entity.pdbx_description
1 polymer ?
#
loop_
_entity_poly.entity_id
_entity_poly.type
_entity_poly.pdbx_seq_one_letter_code
_entity_poly.pdbx_strand_id
1 'polypeptide(L)'
;MTISPFFRNLRTAYRAEMDDLTFDSDGRDVLRQRLAEKRKEIGFLVQMMELSPEMVAVIFHQGLRFTEPAVMEHLLSHEADEFPEWASVCGGIELTPWARDLSQIILQAPAGEWFLTVAAGLQYMADKPDNSDKAFAGQDSDEDDDTDQEDDSDDIDDFNDHESDEVRGDARDRKEAGASWLEGQGFDHKD
;
A
#
# COMPACT_ATOMS: atom_id res chain seq x y z
N MET A 1 13.60 -13.32 -5.79
CA MET A 1 12.39 -13.78 -5.08
C MET A 1 11.20 -13.19 -5.81
N THR A 2 10.36 -14.02 -6.43
CA THR A 2 9.23 -13.56 -7.24
C THR A 2 7.99 -13.55 -6.35
N ILE A 3 7.43 -12.36 -6.12
CA ILE A 3 6.20 -12.17 -5.33
C ILE A 3 5.04 -12.20 -6.31
N SER A 4 3.99 -12.96 -5.99
CA SER A 4 2.79 -13.04 -6.84
C SER A 4 2.09 -11.68 -6.97
N PRO A 5 1.48 -11.37 -8.13
CA PRO A 5 0.63 -10.20 -8.32
C PRO A 5 -0.40 -10.00 -7.20
N PHE A 6 -0.99 -11.09 -6.69
CA PHE A 6 -1.91 -11.06 -5.56
C PHE A 6 -1.31 -10.39 -4.32
N PHE A 7 -0.15 -10.86 -3.84
CA PHE A 7 0.52 -10.26 -2.68
C PHE A 7 1.07 -8.86 -2.96
N ARG A 8 1.48 -8.57 -4.20
CA ARG A 8 1.91 -7.21 -4.58
C ARG A 8 0.77 -6.20 -4.43
N ASN A 9 -0.42 -6.54 -4.90
CA ASN A 9 -1.60 -5.66 -4.81
C ASN A 9 -2.04 -5.48 -3.36
N LEU A 10 -2.16 -6.58 -2.60
CA LEU A 10 -2.57 -6.51 -1.20
C LEU A 10 -1.57 -5.76 -0.31
N ARG A 11 -0.28 -5.86 -0.59
CA ARG A 11 0.74 -5.15 0.19
C ARG A 11 0.55 -3.64 0.13
N THR A 12 0.25 -3.08 -1.04
CA THR A 12 0.04 -1.64 -1.19
C THR A 12 -1.15 -1.17 -0.35
N ALA A 13 -2.27 -1.90 -0.41
CA ALA A 13 -3.46 -1.57 0.37
C ALA A 13 -3.24 -1.78 1.89
N TYR A 14 -2.53 -2.85 2.27
CA TYR A 14 -2.13 -3.10 3.67
C TYR A 14 -1.24 -1.98 4.23
N ARG A 15 -0.29 -1.47 3.43
CA ARG A 15 0.58 -0.36 3.84
C ARG A 15 -0.21 0.92 4.03
N ALA A 16 -1.11 1.26 3.10
CA ALA A 16 -1.96 2.43 3.22
C ALA A 16 -2.82 2.37 4.49
N GLU A 17 -3.38 1.20 4.82
CA GLU A 17 -4.13 0.99 6.07
C GLU A 17 -3.24 1.15 7.31
N MET A 18 -2.02 0.59 7.29
CA MET A 18 -1.06 0.77 8.39
C MET A 18 -0.67 2.24 8.59
N ASP A 19 -0.46 2.98 7.52
CA ASP A 19 -0.12 4.41 7.58
C ASP A 19 -1.28 5.23 8.16
N ASP A 20 -2.52 4.97 7.74
CA ASP A 20 -3.72 5.61 8.30
C ASP A 20 -3.90 5.31 9.80
N LEU A 21 -3.59 4.09 10.22
CA LEU A 21 -3.66 3.71 11.63
C LEU A 21 -2.53 4.29 12.48
N THR A 22 -1.39 4.66 11.87
CA THR A 22 -0.20 5.05 12.63
C THR A 22 -0.34 6.44 13.24
N PHE A 23 -0.82 7.41 12.48
CA PHE A 23 -0.87 8.81 12.91
C PHE A 23 -2.30 9.30 13.12
N ASP A 24 -2.51 10.02 14.23
CA ASP A 24 -3.72 10.81 14.40
C ASP A 24 -3.63 12.14 13.63
N SER A 25 -4.74 12.88 13.55
CA SER A 25 -4.82 14.20 12.90
C SER A 25 -3.83 15.23 13.49
N ASP A 26 -3.37 15.00 14.72
CA ASP A 26 -2.34 15.79 15.41
C ASP A 26 -0.89 15.27 15.19
N GLY A 27 -0.69 14.25 14.35
CA GLY A 27 0.62 13.63 14.09
C GLY A 27 1.18 12.76 15.23
N ARG A 28 0.32 12.34 16.18
CA ARG A 28 0.72 11.47 17.30
C ARG A 28 0.65 9.99 16.90
N ASP A 29 1.65 9.21 17.31
CA ASP A 29 1.65 7.75 17.14
C ASP A 29 0.58 7.13 18.05
N VAL A 30 -0.49 6.65 17.43
CA VAL A 30 -1.64 6.00 18.10
C VAL A 30 -1.83 4.58 17.61
N LEU A 31 -0.87 4.02 16.87
CA LEU A 31 -0.97 2.73 16.18
C LEU A 31 -1.39 1.62 17.14
N ARG A 32 -0.68 1.50 18.27
CA ARG A 32 -0.92 0.46 19.27
C ARG A 32 -2.32 0.55 19.87
N GLN A 33 -2.81 1.77 20.10
CA GLN A 33 -4.15 1.98 20.64
C GLN A 33 -5.21 1.58 19.62
N ARG A 34 -5.10 2.07 18.37
CA ARG A 34 -6.06 1.75 17.30
C ARG A 34 -6.08 0.26 16.97
N LEU A 35 -4.92 -0.40 16.95
CA LEU A 35 -4.84 -1.85 16.79
C LEU A 35 -5.52 -2.60 17.94
N ALA A 36 -5.33 -2.15 19.18
CA ALA A 36 -5.99 -2.76 20.33
C ALA A 36 -7.51 -2.57 20.30
N GLU A 37 -8.00 -1.45 19.79
CA GLU A 37 -9.43 -1.20 19.56
C GLU A 37 -9.98 -2.10 18.44
N LYS A 38 -9.33 -2.15 17.26
CA LYS A 38 -9.71 -3.08 16.18
C LYS A 38 -9.75 -4.55 16.61
N ARG A 39 -8.81 -4.98 17.44
CA ARG A 39 -8.80 -6.36 17.99
C ARG A 39 -10.02 -6.69 18.85
N LYS A 40 -10.63 -5.69 19.52
CA LYS A 40 -11.88 -5.90 20.28
C LYS A 40 -13.07 -6.11 19.36
N GLU A 41 -13.01 -5.57 18.14
CA GLU A 41 -14.04 -5.68 17.12
C GLU A 41 -13.85 -6.89 16.20
N ILE A 42 -13.03 -7.88 16.61
CA ILE A 42 -12.70 -9.05 15.80
C ILE A 42 -13.93 -9.80 15.26
N GLY A 43 -15.02 -9.85 16.04
CA GLY A 43 -16.25 -10.51 15.60
C GLY A 43 -16.90 -9.86 14.37
N PHE A 44 -16.76 -8.54 14.20
CA PHE A 44 -17.19 -7.83 13.00
C PHE A 44 -16.16 -7.98 11.88
N LEU A 45 -14.87 -7.84 12.19
CA LEU A 45 -13.78 -7.93 11.21
C LEU A 45 -13.70 -9.29 10.51
N VAL A 46 -14.02 -10.39 11.22
CA VAL A 46 -14.08 -11.74 10.62
C VAL A 46 -15.10 -11.80 9.47
N GLN A 47 -16.15 -10.97 9.46
CA GLN A 47 -17.11 -10.93 8.36
C GLN A 47 -16.55 -10.25 7.11
N MET A 48 -15.50 -9.43 7.26
CA MET A 48 -14.88 -8.67 6.16
C MET A 48 -13.63 -9.36 5.60
N MET A 49 -13.19 -10.48 6.17
CA MET A 49 -11.93 -11.14 5.81
C MET A 49 -11.86 -11.61 4.35
N GLU A 50 -13.01 -11.91 3.72
CA GLU A 50 -13.07 -12.32 2.30
C GLU A 50 -13.08 -11.12 1.34
N LEU A 51 -13.64 -9.98 1.77
CA LEU A 51 -13.82 -8.80 0.92
C LEU A 51 -12.62 -7.85 1.00
N SER A 52 -12.05 -7.68 2.19
CA SER A 52 -10.95 -6.75 2.48
C SER A 52 -9.97 -7.38 3.48
N PRO A 53 -9.27 -8.48 3.11
CA PRO A 53 -8.34 -9.16 4.00
C PRO A 53 -7.20 -8.25 4.49
N GLU A 54 -6.72 -7.32 3.67
CA GLU A 54 -5.67 -6.36 4.01
C GLU A 54 -6.03 -5.50 5.23
N MET A 55 -7.28 -5.04 5.31
CA MET A 55 -7.77 -4.19 6.40
C MET A 55 -7.85 -4.95 7.73
N VAL A 56 -8.15 -6.24 7.67
CA VAL A 56 -8.25 -7.10 8.85
C VAL A 56 -6.85 -7.60 9.25
N ALA A 57 -5.96 -7.86 8.30
CA ALA A 57 -4.61 -8.38 8.56
C ALA A 57 -3.76 -7.47 9.46
N VAL A 58 -4.05 -6.16 9.50
CA VAL A 58 -3.35 -5.20 10.37
C VAL A 58 -3.46 -5.54 11.85
N ILE A 59 -4.53 -6.24 12.29
CA ILE A 59 -4.68 -6.62 13.71
C ILE A 59 -3.53 -7.50 14.20
N PHE A 60 -2.91 -8.23 13.27
CA PHE A 60 -1.78 -9.13 13.52
C PHE A 60 -0.43 -8.43 13.50
N HIS A 61 -0.39 -7.11 13.30
CA HIS A 61 0.86 -6.36 13.30
C HIS A 61 1.58 -6.52 14.63
N GLN A 62 2.89 -6.83 14.57
CA GLN A 62 3.75 -7.18 15.71
C GLN A 62 3.31 -8.45 16.48
N GLY A 63 2.37 -9.22 15.93
CA GLY A 63 1.83 -10.44 16.56
C GLY A 63 2.49 -11.73 16.09
N LEU A 64 3.19 -11.70 14.96
CA LEU A 64 3.87 -12.82 14.34
C LEU A 64 5.37 -12.58 14.36
N ARG A 65 6.13 -13.62 14.64
CA ARG A 65 7.57 -13.65 14.42
C ARG A 65 7.89 -14.85 13.55
N PHE A 66 8.63 -14.61 12.48
CA PHE A 66 8.93 -15.64 11.49
C PHE A 66 10.25 -16.34 11.84
N THR A 67 10.20 -17.66 12.03
CA THR A 67 11.38 -18.49 12.32
C THR A 67 11.92 -19.15 11.05
N GLU A 68 11.05 -19.45 10.08
CA GLU A 68 11.41 -20.07 8.81
C GLU A 68 11.07 -19.16 7.62
N PRO A 69 11.98 -18.27 7.20
CA PRO A 69 11.81 -17.39 6.06
C PRO A 69 11.39 -18.14 4.78
N ALA A 70 12.02 -19.29 4.50
CA ALA A 70 11.83 -20.05 3.27
C ALA A 70 10.38 -20.50 3.03
N VAL A 71 9.66 -20.88 4.10
CA VAL A 71 8.23 -21.25 4.03
C VAL A 71 7.41 -20.06 3.56
N MET A 72 7.73 -18.88 4.08
CA MET A 72 7.05 -17.66 3.72
C MET A 72 7.42 -17.18 2.32
N GLU A 73 8.67 -17.38 1.91
CA GLU A 73 9.10 -17.07 0.54
C GLU A 73 8.37 -17.92 -0.50
N HIS A 74 8.18 -19.19 -0.19
CA HIS A 74 7.37 -20.11 -0.98
C HIS A 74 5.89 -19.68 -0.98
N LEU A 75 5.33 -19.28 0.16
CA LEU A 75 3.95 -18.78 0.20
C LEU A 75 3.76 -17.58 -0.72
N LEU A 76 4.67 -16.61 -0.68
CA LEU A 76 4.58 -15.37 -1.46
C LEU A 76 4.68 -15.58 -2.97
N SER A 77 5.12 -16.75 -3.44
CA SER A 77 5.12 -17.07 -4.88
C SER A 77 3.81 -17.66 -5.39
N HIS A 78 2.86 -17.99 -4.51
CA HIS A 78 1.58 -18.60 -4.88
C HIS A 78 0.47 -17.55 -5.07
N GLU A 79 -0.54 -17.91 -5.86
CA GLU A 79 -1.80 -17.16 -5.98
C GLU A 79 -2.80 -17.57 -4.89
N ALA A 80 -3.88 -16.78 -4.73
CA ALA A 80 -4.87 -16.95 -3.66
C ALA A 80 -5.48 -18.35 -3.54
N ASP A 81 -5.61 -19.04 -4.67
CA ASP A 81 -6.25 -20.36 -4.77
C ASP A 81 -5.27 -21.53 -4.55
N GLU A 82 -3.96 -21.25 -4.49
CA GLU A 82 -2.90 -22.26 -4.41
C GLU A 82 -2.19 -22.24 -3.05
N PHE A 83 -2.78 -21.60 -2.05
CA PHE A 83 -2.15 -21.49 -0.75
C PHE A 83 -2.06 -22.82 0.01
N PRO A 84 -0.92 -23.08 0.66
CA PRO A 84 -0.81 -24.21 1.58
C PRO A 84 -1.74 -24.02 2.77
N GLU A 85 -2.12 -25.14 3.39
CA GLU A 85 -2.91 -25.14 4.62
C GLU A 85 -2.20 -24.35 5.74
N TRP A 86 -2.98 -23.62 6.54
CA TRP A 86 -2.46 -22.84 7.66
C TRP A 86 -1.60 -23.67 8.62
N ALA A 87 -1.96 -24.94 8.84
CA ALA A 87 -1.19 -25.85 9.71
C ALA A 87 0.26 -26.05 9.24
N SER A 88 0.51 -26.03 7.92
CA SER A 88 1.85 -26.17 7.34
C SER A 88 2.66 -24.87 7.49
N VAL A 89 2.00 -23.72 7.40
CA VAL A 89 2.62 -22.39 7.50
C VAL A 89 2.90 -22.00 8.95
N CYS A 90 1.95 -22.28 9.85
CA CYS A 90 2.04 -21.91 11.27
C CYS A 90 3.23 -22.57 11.99
N GLY A 91 3.76 -23.69 11.50
CA GLY A 91 4.95 -24.33 12.05
C GLY A 91 6.20 -23.45 12.00
N GLY A 92 6.30 -22.55 11.01
CA GLY A 92 7.40 -21.58 10.84
C GLY A 92 7.14 -20.20 11.46
N ILE A 93 6.07 -20.06 12.26
CA ILE A 93 5.61 -18.78 12.81
C ILE A 93 5.43 -18.88 14.32
N GLU A 94 6.16 -18.05 15.06
CA GLU A 94 5.93 -17.80 16.48
C GLU A 94 4.84 -16.73 16.65
N LEU A 95 3.65 -17.17 17.08
CA LEU A 95 2.55 -16.29 17.45
C LEU A 95 2.68 -15.84 18.91
N THR A 96 2.51 -14.54 19.14
CA THR A 96 2.31 -14.00 20.49
C THR A 96 1.03 -14.56 21.14
N PRO A 97 0.90 -14.58 22.49
CA PRO A 97 -0.28 -15.16 23.15
C PRO A 97 -1.60 -14.56 22.67
N TRP A 98 -1.66 -13.23 22.54
CA TRP A 98 -2.87 -12.53 22.07
C TRP A 98 -3.16 -12.83 20.59
N ALA A 99 -2.14 -12.98 19.74
CA ALA A 99 -2.33 -13.32 18.33
C ALA A 99 -2.81 -14.76 18.16
N ARG A 100 -2.37 -15.68 19.03
CA ARG A 100 -2.86 -17.06 19.08
C ARG A 100 -4.35 -17.09 19.40
N ASP A 101 -4.79 -16.34 20.41
CA ASP A 101 -6.21 -16.28 20.77
C ASP A 101 -7.07 -15.74 19.61
N LEU A 102 -6.59 -14.70 18.91
CA LEU A 102 -7.26 -14.16 17.73
C LEU A 102 -7.31 -15.17 16.57
N SER A 103 -6.20 -15.88 16.31
CA SER A 103 -6.16 -16.90 15.27
C SER A 103 -7.18 -18.01 15.51
N GLN A 104 -7.38 -18.42 16.78
CA GLN A 104 -8.36 -19.44 17.12
C GLN A 104 -9.80 -18.99 16.85
N ILE A 105 -10.10 -17.70 17.06
CA ILE A 105 -11.41 -17.10 16.74
C ILE A 105 -11.62 -17.10 15.23
N ILE A 106 -10.62 -16.67 14.46
CA ILE A 106 -10.68 -16.61 13.00
C ILE A 106 -10.83 -18.00 12.38
N LEU A 107 -10.12 -19.01 12.91
CA LEU A 107 -10.24 -20.41 12.47
C LEU A 107 -11.64 -21.01 12.65
N GLN A 108 -12.53 -20.39 13.41
CA GLN A 108 -13.94 -20.82 13.47
C GLN A 108 -14.72 -20.44 12.20
N ALA A 109 -14.21 -19.51 11.40
CA ALA A 109 -14.86 -19.06 10.17
C ALA A 109 -14.36 -19.87 8.97
N PRO A 110 -15.21 -20.09 7.94
CA PRO A 110 -14.89 -20.97 6.81
C PRO A 110 -13.67 -20.50 5.99
N ALA A 111 -13.48 -19.20 5.80
CA ALA A 111 -12.28 -18.65 5.13
C ALA A 111 -11.15 -18.27 6.11
N GLY A 112 -11.23 -18.73 7.37
CA GLY A 112 -10.27 -18.37 8.41
C GLY A 112 -8.85 -18.87 8.15
N GLU A 113 -8.71 -20.11 7.67
CA GLU A 113 -7.39 -20.68 7.32
C GLU A 113 -6.73 -19.90 6.18
N TRP A 114 -7.48 -19.66 5.10
CA TRP A 114 -7.02 -18.87 3.97
C TRP A 114 -6.58 -17.47 4.41
N PHE A 115 -7.42 -16.80 5.21
CA PHE A 115 -7.12 -15.45 5.71
C PHE A 115 -5.85 -15.42 6.58
N LEU A 116 -5.66 -16.40 7.49
CA LEU A 116 -4.47 -16.43 8.34
C LEU A 116 -3.19 -16.62 7.51
N THR A 117 -3.25 -17.44 6.46
CA THR A 117 -2.15 -17.61 5.52
C THR A 117 -1.86 -16.28 4.79
N VAL A 118 -2.88 -15.58 4.29
CA VAL A 118 -2.72 -14.24 3.68
C VAL A 118 -2.11 -13.24 4.67
N ALA A 119 -2.64 -13.16 5.88
CA ALA A 119 -2.19 -12.24 6.91
C ALA A 119 -0.73 -12.49 7.30
N ALA A 120 -0.31 -13.76 7.37
CA ALA A 120 1.09 -14.11 7.62
C ALA A 120 2.02 -13.67 6.47
N GLY A 121 1.60 -13.87 5.22
CA GLY A 121 2.32 -13.37 4.05
C GLY A 121 2.49 -11.85 4.08
N LEU A 122 1.41 -11.12 4.35
CA LEU A 122 1.43 -9.66 4.45
C LEU A 122 2.33 -9.16 5.58
N GLN A 123 2.25 -9.76 6.77
CA GLN A 123 3.13 -9.35 7.87
C GLN A 123 4.60 -9.63 7.59
N TYR A 124 4.92 -10.76 6.95
CA TYR A 124 6.29 -11.04 6.60
C TYR A 124 6.87 -10.04 5.59
N MET A 125 6.04 -9.60 4.63
CA MET A 125 6.43 -8.54 3.70
C MET A 125 6.60 -7.20 4.40
N ALA A 126 5.74 -6.89 5.39
CA ALA A 126 5.80 -5.66 6.16
C ALA A 126 7.01 -5.62 7.12
N ASP A 127 7.43 -6.77 7.66
CA ASP A 127 8.59 -6.91 8.53
C ASP A 127 9.93 -6.80 7.78
N LYS A 128 9.94 -7.01 6.46
CA LYS A 128 11.17 -6.88 5.65
C LYS A 128 11.48 -5.39 5.42
N PRO A 129 12.65 -4.89 5.87
CA PRO A 129 13.05 -3.52 5.63
C PRO A 129 13.22 -3.27 4.13
N ASP A 130 12.87 -2.05 3.75
CA ASP A 130 12.50 -1.67 2.41
C ASP A 130 13.58 -1.84 1.32
N ASN A 131 13.63 -3.03 0.71
CA ASN A 131 14.36 -3.25 -0.54
C ASN A 131 13.42 -3.42 -1.74
N SER A 132 12.12 -3.14 -1.54
CA SER A 132 11.08 -3.38 -2.53
C SER A 132 10.34 -2.11 -2.97
N ASP A 133 10.55 -0.97 -2.32
CA ASP A 133 10.02 0.34 -2.75
C ASP A 133 10.59 0.77 -4.10
N LYS A 134 11.82 0.37 -4.43
CA LYS A 134 12.40 0.64 -5.75
C LYS A 134 11.67 -0.06 -6.91
N ALA A 135 10.85 -1.08 -6.64
CA ALA A 135 10.08 -1.78 -7.68
C ALA A 135 8.66 -1.22 -7.88
N PHE A 136 8.21 -0.28 -7.03
CA PHE A 136 6.84 0.25 -7.07
C PHE A 136 6.76 1.76 -7.35
N ALA A 137 7.87 2.50 -7.23
CA ALA A 137 7.94 3.90 -7.64
C ALA A 137 8.19 4.12 -9.15
N GLY A 138 8.24 3.05 -9.96
CA GLY A 138 8.60 3.11 -11.38
C GLY A 138 7.54 2.58 -12.35
N GLN A 139 6.28 2.47 -11.92
CA GLN A 139 5.18 2.04 -12.79
C GLN A 139 4.17 3.19 -12.97
N ASP A 140 4.70 4.38 -13.27
CA ASP A 140 3.98 5.49 -13.90
C ASP A 140 4.95 6.33 -14.75
N SER A 141 5.97 5.67 -15.31
CA SER A 141 6.85 6.30 -16.29
C SER A 141 6.25 6.01 -17.65
N ASP A 142 5.62 7.04 -18.20
CA ASP A 142 5.33 7.17 -19.62
C ASP A 142 6.48 6.58 -20.44
N GLU A 143 6.12 5.67 -21.34
CA GLU A 143 6.96 5.25 -22.45
C GLU A 143 7.17 6.48 -23.34
N ASP A 144 8.22 7.25 -23.10
CA ASP A 144 8.90 8.01 -24.17
C ASP A 144 10.31 7.45 -24.31
N ASP A 145 10.40 6.56 -25.30
CA ASP A 145 11.61 6.14 -25.98
C ASP A 145 12.18 7.37 -26.69
N ASP A 146 13.23 7.98 -26.15
CA ASP A 146 14.13 8.80 -26.97
C ASP A 146 15.58 8.56 -26.52
N THR A 147 16.21 7.69 -27.30
CA THR A 147 17.64 7.64 -27.55
C THR A 147 18.17 9.02 -27.94
N ASP A 148 19.19 9.54 -27.25
CA ASP A 148 20.54 9.65 -27.84
C ASP A 148 21.53 10.33 -26.88
N GLN A 149 22.70 9.68 -26.78
CA GLN A 149 23.93 10.22 -26.23
C GLN A 149 24.63 11.06 -27.30
N GLU A 150 25.18 12.22 -26.92
CA GLU A 150 26.36 12.92 -27.47
C GLU A 150 26.40 14.31 -26.78
N ASP A 151 27.25 14.56 -25.78
CA ASP A 151 28.67 14.95 -25.77
C ASP A 151 28.97 16.41 -26.20
N ASP A 152 29.95 17.00 -25.50
CA ASP A 152 30.76 18.20 -25.79
C ASP A 152 30.35 19.64 -25.31
N SER A 153 31.01 20.03 -24.19
CA SER A 153 31.89 21.19 -23.93
C SER A 153 31.56 22.68 -24.21
N ASP A 154 32.15 23.49 -23.31
CA ASP A 154 32.61 24.90 -23.42
C ASP A 154 31.72 26.08 -22.93
N ASP A 155 31.86 26.37 -21.62
CA ASP A 155 32.42 27.61 -21.03
C ASP A 155 32.42 28.91 -21.89
N ILE A 156 31.57 29.90 -21.54
CA ILE A 156 31.89 31.35 -21.59
C ILE A 156 31.06 32.13 -20.53
N ASP A 157 31.75 32.65 -19.51
CA ASP A 157 31.32 33.78 -18.68
C ASP A 157 31.28 35.09 -19.50
N ASP A 158 30.39 36.04 -19.10
CA ASP A 158 30.59 37.51 -19.04
C ASP A 158 29.40 38.37 -19.56
N PHE A 159 28.71 39.00 -18.59
CA PHE A 159 28.11 40.36 -18.58
C PHE A 159 27.11 40.80 -19.69
N ASN A 160 25.87 41.15 -19.29
CA ASN A 160 25.41 42.53 -18.99
C ASN A 160 23.88 42.70 -19.19
N ASP A 161 23.24 43.33 -18.18
CA ASP A 161 22.15 44.32 -18.26
C ASP A 161 21.11 44.26 -19.42
N HIS A 162 19.85 43.92 -19.12
CA HIS A 162 18.68 44.78 -19.42
C HIS A 162 17.38 44.25 -18.79
N GLU A 163 16.57 45.18 -18.29
CA GLU A 163 15.18 45.02 -17.84
C GLU A 163 14.23 44.44 -18.90
N SER A 164 13.12 43.90 -18.40
CA SER A 164 11.85 43.56 -19.07
C SER A 164 11.76 42.14 -19.64
N ASP A 165 10.91 41.29 -19.09
CA ASP A 165 9.55 41.13 -19.61
C ASP A 165 8.69 40.22 -18.71
N GLU A 166 7.40 40.47 -18.78
CA GLU A 166 6.32 39.98 -17.94
C GLU A 166 5.89 38.57 -18.36
N VAL A 167 5.78 37.61 -17.44
CA VAL A 167 4.77 36.53 -17.57
C VAL A 167 4.13 36.25 -16.22
N ARG A 168 3.21 37.14 -15.88
CA ARG A 168 2.14 36.88 -14.92
C ARG A 168 1.14 35.95 -15.61
N GLY A 169 1.38 34.63 -15.51
CA GLY A 169 0.44 33.60 -15.95
C GLY A 169 -0.91 33.77 -15.28
N ASP A 170 -1.93 33.92 -16.12
CA ASP A 170 -3.20 34.59 -15.91
C ASP A 170 -4.16 33.77 -15.03
N ALA A 171 -4.81 34.41 -14.05
CA ALA A 171 -5.88 33.81 -13.24
C ALA A 171 -7.18 33.58 -14.04
N ARG A 172 -7.21 33.93 -15.33
CA ARG A 172 -8.36 33.78 -16.23
C ARG A 172 -8.47 32.38 -16.85
N ASP A 173 -7.36 31.69 -17.11
CA ASP A 173 -7.38 30.33 -17.72
C ASP A 173 -8.08 29.30 -16.83
N ARG A 174 -8.00 29.45 -15.51
CA ARG A 174 -8.66 28.52 -14.57
C ARG A 174 -10.19 28.64 -14.57
N LYS A 175 -10.75 29.78 -14.98
CA LYS A 175 -12.21 29.98 -15.02
C LYS A 175 -12.84 29.46 -16.32
N GLU A 176 -12.15 29.58 -17.45
CA GLU A 176 -12.66 29.03 -18.72
C GLU A 176 -12.64 27.49 -18.73
N ALA A 177 -11.60 26.87 -18.15
CA ALA A 177 -11.55 25.41 -18.03
C ALA A 177 -12.68 24.84 -17.14
N GLY A 178 -13.08 25.56 -16.09
CA GLY A 178 -14.20 25.17 -15.24
C GLY A 178 -15.58 25.33 -15.90
N ALA A 179 -15.73 26.32 -16.79
CA ALA A 179 -16.97 26.56 -17.51
C ALA A 179 -17.24 25.48 -18.57
N SER A 180 -16.22 25.07 -19.33
CA SER A 180 -16.35 24.00 -20.32
C SER A 180 -16.74 22.64 -19.71
N TRP A 181 -16.31 22.38 -18.48
CA TRP A 181 -16.69 21.15 -17.75
C TRP A 181 -18.17 21.11 -17.34
N LEU A 182 -18.80 22.27 -17.11
CA LEU A 182 -20.21 22.37 -16.71
C LEU A 182 -21.18 22.25 -17.89
N GLU A 183 -20.78 22.68 -19.09
CA GLU A 183 -21.59 22.52 -20.31
C GLU A 183 -21.77 21.04 -20.69
N GLY A 184 -20.73 20.21 -20.51
CA GLY A 184 -20.79 18.77 -20.77
C GLY A 184 -21.75 18.00 -19.85
N GLN A 185 -22.18 18.60 -18.74
CA GLN A 185 -23.11 18.03 -17.77
C GLN A 185 -24.54 18.59 -17.89
N GLY A 186 -24.81 19.41 -18.92
CA GLY A 186 -26.17 19.91 -19.21
C GLY A 186 -26.66 21.01 -18.25
N PHE A 187 -25.76 21.71 -17.56
CA PHE A 187 -26.13 22.89 -16.79
C PHE A 187 -26.19 24.13 -17.71
N ASP A 188 -27.41 24.60 -18.00
CA ASP A 188 -27.66 25.86 -18.70
C ASP A 188 -27.30 27.05 -17.78
N HIS A 189 -26.54 28.01 -18.29
CA HIS A 189 -26.18 29.22 -17.56
C HIS A 189 -27.41 30.12 -17.40
N LYS A 190 -27.79 30.42 -16.15
CA LYS A 190 -28.67 31.55 -15.88
C LYS A 190 -27.88 32.84 -16.06
N ASP A 191 -28.29 33.62 -17.05
CA ASP A 191 -27.95 35.04 -17.26
C ASP A 191 -28.09 35.85 -15.95
#